data_AF-A0A9D5Z538-F1
#
_entry.id   AF-A0A9D5Z538-F1
#
_cell.length_a   1.000
_cell.length_b   1.000
_cell.length_c   1.000
_cell.angle_alpha   90.00
_cell.angle_beta   90.00
_cell.angle_gamma   90.00
#
_symmetry.space_group_name_H-M   'P 1'
#
loop_
_entity.id
_entity.type
_entity.pdbx_description
1 polymer ?
#
loop_
_entity_poly.entity_id
_entity_poly.type
_entity_poly.pdbx_seq_one_letter_code
_entity_poly.pdbx_strand_id
1 'polypeptide(L)'
;MNIHYASGIVNKAFYTTLATTKSWTIKSTFRTFALANQLYWNTQSNFSDAACGVYQAAEDMDFNPEDVVHGFSVVGITPCDELNLG
;
A
#
# COMPACT_ATOMS: atom_id res chain seq x y z
N MET A 1 16.27 7.88 -6.12
CA MET A 1 15.15 7.54 -7.04
C MET A 1 14.37 8.82 -7.32
N ASN A 2 13.95 9.08 -8.58
CA ASN A 2 13.34 10.36 -8.97
C ASN A 2 11.90 10.48 -8.43
N ILE A 3 11.58 11.60 -7.78
CA ILE A 3 10.25 11.94 -7.24
C ILE A 3 9.12 11.88 -8.28
N HIS A 4 9.44 12.03 -9.57
CA HIS A 4 8.47 11.93 -10.67
C HIS A 4 8.13 10.49 -11.05
N TYR A 5 9.00 9.52 -10.74
CA TYR A 5 8.68 8.09 -10.93
C TYR A 5 7.87 7.55 -9.75
N ALA A 6 8.15 8.02 -8.53
CA ALA A 6 7.43 7.58 -7.32
C ALA A 6 5.92 7.89 -7.35
N SER A 7 5.53 9.05 -7.88
CA SER A 7 4.13 9.48 -7.96
C SER A 7 3.27 8.65 -8.93
N GLY A 8 3.86 8.15 -10.02
CA GLY A 8 3.15 7.34 -11.01
C GLY A 8 2.73 5.95 -10.48
N ILE A 9 3.56 5.34 -9.64
CA ILE A 9 3.25 4.01 -9.10
C ILE A 9 2.33 4.07 -7.88
N VAL A 10 2.42 5.09 -7.02
CA VAL A 10 1.47 5.27 -5.90
C VAL A 10 0.03 5.38 -6.41
N ASN A 11 -0.18 6.11 -7.51
CA ASN A 11 -1.49 6.20 -8.16
C ASN A 11 -1.98 4.85 -8.72
N LYS A 12 -1.08 4.02 -9.23
CA LYS A 12 -1.42 2.68 -9.73
C LYS A 12 -1.80 1.75 -8.57
N ALA A 13 -1.02 1.74 -7.49
CA ALA A 13 -1.29 0.96 -6.27
C ALA A 13 -2.61 1.34 -5.59
N PHE A 14 -2.90 2.66 -5.52
CA PHE A 14 -4.17 3.20 -5.02
C PHE A 14 -5.35 2.67 -5.84
N TYR A 15 -5.25 2.70 -7.18
CA TYR A 15 -6.32 2.24 -8.06
C TYR A 15 -6.57 0.73 -7.95
N THR A 16 -5.53 -0.10 -7.80
CA THR A 16 -5.72 -1.56 -7.69
C THR A 16 -6.18 -2.03 -6.32
N THR A 17 -5.79 -1.36 -5.24
CA THR A 17 -6.35 -1.62 -3.90
C THR A 17 -7.82 -1.24 -3.86
N LEU A 18 -8.21 -0.16 -4.54
CA LEU A 18 -9.59 0.29 -4.66
C LEU A 18 -10.47 -0.64 -5.52
N ALA A 19 -9.92 -1.23 -6.60
CA ALA A 19 -10.70 -1.95 -7.59
C ALA A 19 -11.06 -3.39 -7.21
N THR A 20 -10.37 -3.98 -6.24
CA THR A 20 -10.41 -5.44 -5.98
C THR A 20 -11.15 -5.83 -4.71
N THR A 21 -11.40 -4.88 -3.79
CA THR A 21 -11.96 -5.20 -2.46
C THR A 21 -13.35 -4.60 -2.25
N LYS A 22 -14.40 -5.44 -2.26
CA LYS A 22 -15.81 -5.00 -2.12
C LYS A 22 -16.12 -4.30 -0.78
N SER A 23 -15.33 -4.56 0.26
CA SER A 23 -15.43 -3.99 1.60
C SER A 23 -14.81 -2.59 1.71
N TRP A 24 -14.06 -2.14 0.70
CA TRP A 24 -13.34 -0.88 0.72
C TRP A 24 -14.06 0.19 -0.12
N THR A 25 -14.14 1.40 0.43
CA THR A 25 -14.65 2.58 -0.28
C THR A 25 -13.50 3.45 -0.75
N ILE A 26 -13.74 4.35 -1.71
CA ILE A 26 -12.76 5.38 -2.10
C ILE A 26 -12.26 6.16 -0.88
N LYS A 27 -13.16 6.47 0.05
CA LYS A 27 -12.83 7.22 1.26
C LYS A 27 -11.94 6.44 2.23
N SER A 28 -12.22 5.16 2.46
CA SER A 28 -11.39 4.33 3.36
C SER A 28 -10.02 4.09 2.73
N THR A 29 -9.99 3.75 1.44
CA THR A 29 -8.74 3.53 0.69
C THR A 29 -7.83 4.76 0.73
N PHE A 30 -8.38 5.95 0.48
CA PHE A 30 -7.60 7.19 0.52
C PHE A 30 -7.07 7.49 1.93
N ARG A 31 -7.85 7.21 2.97
CA ARG A 31 -7.39 7.39 4.35
C ARG A 31 -6.23 6.46 4.71
N THR A 32 -6.32 5.19 4.32
CA THR A 32 -5.24 4.22 4.55
C THR A 32 -3.96 4.62 3.83
N PHE A 33 -4.05 5.03 2.56
CA PHE A 33 -2.87 5.51 1.81
C PHE A 33 -2.31 6.83 2.37
N ALA A 34 -3.18 7.73 2.83
CA ALA A 34 -2.74 8.96 3.48
C ALA A 34 -2.02 8.70 4.81
N LEU A 35 -2.50 7.73 5.60
CA LEU A 35 -1.86 7.30 6.84
C LEU A 35 -0.51 6.64 6.55
N ALA A 36 -0.44 5.77 5.54
CA ALA A 36 0.81 5.17 5.08
C ALA A 36 1.86 6.21 4.69
N ASN A 37 1.45 7.25 3.95
CA ASN A 37 2.32 8.35 3.59
C ASN A 37 2.79 9.19 4.79
N GLN A 38 1.98 9.28 5.85
CA GLN A 38 2.33 10.07 7.04
C GLN A 38 3.27 9.31 7.98
N LEU A 39 3.11 8.00 8.10
CA LEU A 39 3.76 7.20 9.15
C LEU A 39 4.82 6.23 8.64
N TYR A 40 4.63 5.67 7.45
CA TYR A 40 5.40 4.50 7.00
C TYR A 40 6.28 4.77 5.78
N TRP A 41 5.91 5.69 4.90
CA TRP A 41 6.71 6.00 3.71
C TRP A 41 7.84 6.98 4.01
N ASN A 42 8.98 6.76 3.36
CA ASN A 42 10.11 7.67 3.37
C ASN A 42 10.61 7.90 1.92
N THR A 43 11.58 8.81 1.75
CA THR A 43 12.07 9.20 0.41
C THR A 43 12.80 8.11 -0.35
N GLN A 44 13.11 6.98 0.31
CA GLN A 44 13.80 5.83 -0.27
C GLN A 44 12.89 4.61 -0.47
N SER A 45 11.64 4.66 -0.02
CA SER A 45 10.70 3.53 -0.11
C SER A 45 10.53 3.03 -1.55
N ASN A 46 10.73 1.72 -1.73
CA ASN A 46 10.43 1.02 -2.97
C ASN A 46 8.95 0.57 -3.01
N PHE A 47 8.53 -0.20 -4.02
CA PHE A 47 7.13 -0.62 -4.15
C PHE A 47 6.68 -1.61 -3.07
N SER A 48 7.56 -2.51 -2.65
CA SER A 48 7.28 -3.45 -1.57
C SER A 48 7.20 -2.72 -0.22
N ASP A 49 8.05 -1.71 0.01
CA ASP A 49 8.00 -0.85 1.20
C ASP A 49 6.70 -0.04 1.23
N ALA A 50 6.31 0.52 0.08
CA ALA A 50 5.08 1.30 -0.03
C ALA A 50 3.84 0.43 0.24
N ALA A 51 3.82 -0.79 -0.31
CA ALA A 51 2.77 -1.77 -0.06
C ALA A 51 2.74 -2.21 1.41
N CYS A 52 3.91 -2.40 2.04
CA CYS A 52 4.03 -2.72 3.46
C CYS A 52 3.50 -1.58 4.34
N GLY A 53 3.77 -0.32 4.00
CA GLY A 53 3.21 0.83 4.71
C GLY A 53 1.68 0.91 4.61
N VAL A 54 1.09 0.49 3.48
CA VAL A 54 -0.37 0.40 3.34
C VAL A 54 -0.94 -0.77 4.15
N TYR A 55 -0.22 -1.90 4.20
CA TYR A 55 -0.57 -3.05 5.05
C TYR A 55 -0.62 -2.62 6.53
N GLN A 56 0.44 -1.97 7.03
CA GLN A 56 0.52 -1.50 8.42
C GLN A 56 -0.53 -0.44 8.72
N ALA A 57 -0.75 0.51 7.80
CA ALA A 57 -1.82 1.49 7.94
C ALA A 57 -3.23 0.87 7.94
N ALA A 58 -3.43 -0.28 7.28
CA ALA A 58 -4.69 -0.99 7.34
C ALA A 58 -4.90 -1.64 8.72
N GLU A 59 -3.86 -2.26 9.28
CA GLU A 59 -3.88 -2.79 10.66
C GLU A 59 -4.20 -1.68 11.68
N ASP A 60 -3.54 -0.53 11.58
CA ASP A 60 -3.77 0.63 12.46
C ASP A 60 -5.20 1.19 12.38
N MET A 61 -5.88 0.96 11.26
CA MET A 61 -7.25 1.43 11.02
C MET A 61 -8.30 0.34 11.27
N ASP A 62 -7.91 -0.79 11.88
CA ASP A 62 -8.75 -1.97 12.10
C ASP A 62 -9.37 -2.54 10.81
N PHE A 63 -8.71 -2.34 9.66
CA PHE A 63 -9.06 -3.01 8.41
C PHE A 63 -8.35 -4.36 8.28
N ASN A 64 -8.91 -5.25 7.45
CA ASN A 64 -8.27 -6.53 7.15
C ASN A 64 -7.04 -6.31 6.26
N PRO A 65 -5.81 -6.53 6.75
CA PRO A 65 -4.61 -6.26 5.97
C PRO A 65 -4.41 -7.29 4.83
N GLU A 66 -5.07 -8.45 4.89
CA GLU A 66 -5.13 -9.43 3.79
C GLU A 66 -5.82 -8.88 2.54
N ASP A 67 -6.71 -7.90 2.70
CA ASP A 67 -7.32 -7.21 1.57
C ASP A 67 -6.28 -6.39 0.80
N VAL A 68 -5.29 -5.84 1.52
CA VAL A 68 -4.16 -5.12 0.94
C VAL A 68 -3.25 -6.11 0.20
N VAL A 69 -2.92 -7.25 0.81
CA VAL A 69 -2.12 -8.31 0.17
C VAL A 69 -2.74 -8.76 -1.15
N HIS A 70 -4.04 -9.07 -1.15
CA HIS A 70 -4.74 -9.43 -2.38
C HIS A 70 -4.72 -8.31 -3.43
N GLY A 71 -4.98 -7.06 -3.03
CA GLY A 71 -4.98 -5.92 -3.95
C GLY A 71 -3.63 -5.67 -4.63
N PHE A 72 -2.53 -5.84 -3.90
CA PHE A 72 -1.18 -5.69 -4.44
C PHE A 72 -0.70 -6.93 -5.23
N SER A 73 -1.17 -8.13 -4.89
CA SER A 73 -0.83 -9.36 -5.63
C SER A 73 -1.26 -9.33 -7.10
N VAL A 74 -2.38 -8.67 -7.41
CA VAL A 74 -2.89 -8.49 -8.80
C VAL A 74 -1.89 -7.74 -9.68
N VAL A 75 -1.03 -6.92 -9.10
CA VAL A 75 0.02 -6.18 -9.82
C VAL A 75 1.41 -6.77 -9.62
N GLY A 76 1.51 -7.95 -9.03
CA GLY A 76 2.77 -8.65 -8.79
C GLY A 76 3.63 -8.02 -7.70
N ILE A 77 3.02 -7.33 -6.73
CA ILE A 77 3.71 -6.78 -5.56
C ILE A 77 3.21 -7.53 -4.32
N THR A 78 4.13 -7.99 -3.48
CA THR A 78 3.79 -8.55 -2.17
C THR A 78 4.16 -7.51 -1.10
N PRO A 79 3.21 -7.09 -0.25
CA PRO A 79 3.53 -6.27 0.91
C PRO A 79 4.50 -7.01 1.84
N CYS A 80 5.51 -6.30 2.35
CA CYS A 80 6.42 -6.79 3.39
C CYS A 80 7.26 -8.04 3.02
N ASP A 81 7.48 -8.29 1.71
CA ASP A 81 8.26 -9.44 1.19
C ASP A 81 9.72 -9.48 1.71
N GLU A 82 10.25 -8.36 2.23
CA GLU A 82 11.61 -8.27 2.78
C GLU A 82 11.73 -8.52 4.30
N LEU A 83 10.66 -8.89 5.02
CA LEU A 83 10.75 -9.25 6.44
C LEU A 83 11.32 -10.67 6.70
N ASN A 84 11.83 -11.35 5.66
CA ASN A 84 12.66 -12.56 5.79
C ASN A 84 14.16 -12.26 5.61
N LEU A 85 14.68 -11.24 6.31
CA LEU A 85 16.10 -11.16 6.61
C LEU A 85 16.30 -11.54 8.08
N GLY A 86 16.47 -12.85 8.30
CA GLY A 86 17.05 -13.38 9.53
C GLY A 86 18.53 -13.03 9.66
#